data_AF-A0A699T6J7-F1
#
_entry.id   AF-A0A699T6J7-F1
#
_cell.length_a   1.000
_cell.length_b   1.000
_cell.length_c   1.000
_cell.angle_alpha   90.00
_cell.angle_beta   90.00
_cell.angle_gamma   90.00
#
_symmetry.space_group_name_H-M   'P 1'
#
loop_
_entity.id
_entity.type
_entity.pdbx_description
1 polymer ?
#
loop_
_entity_poly.entity_id
_entity_poly.type
_entity_poly.pdbx_seq_one_letter_code
_entity_poly.pdbx_strand_id
1 'polypeptide(L)'
;MLVSKDITLSQITDILIRELDVLEKKFRLKLEVQYKVGSLDFPIIEIEDDHDLLVFISETLKTKIPLCVTRVLKDGVMTIREDTVEGEYQHERKVVFLKKK
;
A
#
# COMPACT_ATOMS: atom_id res chain seq x y z
N MET A 1 10.88 2.75 -6.79
CA MET A 1 9.96 2.91 -7.94
C MET A 1 9.97 4.37 -8.39
N LEU A 2 10.01 4.65 -9.69
CA LEU A 2 9.87 6.00 -10.23
C LEU A 2 8.39 6.27 -10.48
N VAL A 3 7.88 7.37 -9.94
CA VAL A 3 6.47 7.72 -10.03
C VAL A 3 6.31 9.12 -10.57
N SER A 4 5.38 9.28 -11.52
CA SER A 4 5.03 10.58 -12.09
C SER A 4 4.33 11.44 -11.04
N LYS A 5 4.44 12.77 -11.17
CA LYS A 5 3.68 13.70 -10.32
C LYS A 5 2.17 13.60 -10.54
N ASP A 6 1.77 13.23 -11.75
CA ASP A 6 0.36 13.19 -12.19
C ASP A 6 -0.18 11.75 -12.21
N ILE A 7 0.24 10.91 -11.27
CA ILE A 7 -0.24 9.53 -11.17
C ILE A 7 -1.55 9.49 -10.38
N THR A 8 -2.48 8.64 -10.81
CA THR A 8 -3.72 8.34 -10.08
C THR A 8 -3.52 7.17 -9.12
N LEU A 9 -4.41 7.03 -8.13
CA LEU A 9 -4.45 5.94 -7.17
C LEU A 9 -4.59 4.59 -7.86
N SER A 10 -5.43 4.51 -8.90
CA SER A 10 -5.56 3.30 -9.70
C SER A 10 -4.24 2.92 -10.36
N GLN A 11 -3.56 3.88 -11.00
CA GLN A 11 -2.32 3.61 -11.72
C GLN A 11 -1.18 3.17 -10.78
N ILE A 12 -1.01 3.83 -9.64
CA ILE A 12 0.04 3.43 -8.67
C ILE A 12 -0.28 2.05 -8.08
N THR A 13 -1.55 1.77 -7.82
CA THR A 13 -2.00 0.45 -7.33
C THR A 13 -1.72 -0.64 -8.35
N ASP A 14 -2.04 -0.43 -9.63
CA ASP A 14 -1.77 -1.40 -10.71
C ASP A 14 -0.27 -1.68 -10.87
N ILE A 15 0.57 -0.65 -10.76
CA ILE A 15 2.02 -0.84 -10.81
C ILE A 15 2.49 -1.65 -9.59
N LEU A 16 2.02 -1.30 -8.39
CA LEU A 16 2.40 -2.01 -7.16
C LEU A 16 1.95 -3.47 -7.17
N ILE A 17 0.76 -3.76 -7.69
CA ILE A 17 0.28 -5.14 -7.87
C ILE A 17 1.26 -5.94 -8.74
N ARG A 18 1.70 -5.37 -9.87
CA ARG A 18 2.64 -6.02 -10.80
C ARG A 18 4.03 -6.20 -10.18
N GLU A 19 4.55 -5.15 -9.53
CA GLU A 19 5.88 -5.17 -8.90
C GLU A 19 5.95 -6.11 -7.71
N LEU A 20 4.83 -6.29 -6.99
CA LEU A 20 4.75 -7.14 -5.80
C LEU A 20 4.19 -8.55 -6.08
N ASP A 21 3.93 -8.88 -7.34
CA ASP A 21 3.31 -10.14 -7.79
C ASP A 21 2.05 -10.51 -7.00
N VAL A 22 1.15 -9.54 -6.85
CA VAL A 22 -0.07 -9.69 -6.05
C VAL A 22 -1.15 -10.36 -6.89
N LEU A 23 -1.67 -11.49 -6.40
CA LEU A 23 -2.80 -12.16 -7.02
C LEU A 23 -4.10 -11.35 -6.83
N GLU A 24 -4.41 -10.48 -7.79
CA GLU A 24 -5.57 -9.57 -7.75
C GLU A 24 -6.92 -10.26 -7.57
N LYS A 25 -7.04 -11.53 -7.99
CA LYS A 25 -8.27 -12.31 -7.82
C LYS A 25 -8.60 -12.57 -6.36
N LYS A 26 -7.59 -12.58 -5.48
CA LYS A 26 -7.74 -12.90 -4.05
C LYS A 26 -7.48 -11.72 -3.14
N PHE A 27 -6.65 -10.78 -3.57
CA PHE A 27 -6.16 -9.70 -2.71
C PHE A 27 -6.33 -8.34 -3.37
N ARG A 28 -6.51 -7.32 -2.52
CA ARG A 28 -6.34 -5.90 -2.88
C ARG A 28 -5.15 -5.34 -2.10
N LEU A 29 -4.59 -4.26 -2.61
CA LEU A 29 -3.58 -3.50 -1.89
C LEU A 29 -4.24 -2.36 -1.13
N LYS A 30 -3.82 -2.21 0.11
CA LYS A 30 -4.13 -1.07 0.97
C LYS A 30 -2.90 -0.19 1.00
N LEU A 31 -3.02 1.04 0.49
CA LEU A 31 -1.93 2.01 0.46
C LEU A 31 -2.00 2.86 1.71
N GLU A 32 -0.88 2.97 2.41
CA GLU A 32 -0.83 3.51 3.76
C GLU A 32 0.39 4.42 3.92
N VAL A 33 0.25 5.49 4.70
CA VAL A 33 1.34 6.41 5.00
C VAL A 33 1.69 6.29 6.48
N GLN A 34 2.98 6.06 6.76
CA GLN A 34 3.50 6.12 8.12
C GLN A 34 4.30 7.41 8.31
N TYR A 35 3.69 8.41 8.95
CA TYR A 35 4.40 9.63 9.33
C TYR A 35 5.42 9.30 10.42
N LYS A 36 6.72 9.30 10.10
CA LYS A 36 7.77 9.19 11.13
C LYS A 36 8.10 10.57 11.69
N VAL A 37 7.54 10.92 12.84
CA VAL A 37 8.10 12.00 13.69
C VAL A 37 8.50 11.40 15.05
N GLY A 38 9.58 10.62 15.07
CA GLY A 38 10.27 10.27 16.33
C GLY A 38 9.61 9.24 17.27
N SER A 39 8.57 8.50 16.83
CA SER A 39 7.93 7.42 17.62
C SER A 39 7.41 6.31 16.69
N LEU A 40 7.17 5.11 17.24
CA LEU A 40 6.66 3.94 16.50
C LEU A 40 5.12 3.90 16.43
N ASP A 41 4.43 4.74 17.21
CA ASP A 41 2.97 4.73 17.39
C ASP A 41 2.22 5.76 16.53
N PHE A 42 2.77 6.13 15.37
CA PHE A 42 2.05 7.05 14.48
C PHE A 42 0.86 6.37 13.81
N PRO A 43 -0.27 7.09 13.66
CA PRO A 43 -1.41 6.56 12.94
C PRO A 43 -0.99 6.25 11.50
N ILE A 44 -1.26 5.01 11.10
CA ILE A 44 -1.17 4.60 9.71
C ILE A 44 -2.42 5.15 9.03
N ILE A 45 -2.23 6.09 8.12
CA ILE A 45 -3.32 6.73 7.37
C ILE A 45 -3.44 6.05 6.03
N GLU A 46 -4.63 5.54 5.70
CA GLU A 46 -4.91 4.96 4.38
C GLU A 46 -5.04 6.08 3.33
N ILE A 47 -4.53 5.83 2.12
CA ILE A 47 -4.77 6.67 0.96
C ILE A 47 -6.02 6.13 0.27
N GLU A 48 -7.14 6.83 0.42
CA GLU A 48 -8.44 6.34 -0.06
C GLU A 48 -8.78 6.85 -1.47
N ASP A 49 -8.24 8.01 -1.87
CA ASP A 49 -8.52 8.62 -3.17
C ASP A 49 -7.30 9.32 -3.81
N ASP A 50 -7.53 9.87 -5.01
CA ASP A 50 -6.51 10.61 -5.78
C ASP A 50 -6.08 11.91 -5.08
N HIS A 51 -6.94 12.54 -4.28
CA HIS A 51 -6.60 13.75 -3.56
C HIS A 51 -5.62 13.44 -2.41
N ASP A 52 -5.89 12.40 -1.63
CA ASP A 52 -4.98 11.90 -0.60
C ASP A 52 -3.62 11.51 -1.18
N LEU A 53 -3.62 10.87 -2.35
CA LEU A 53 -2.39 10.51 -3.06
C LEU A 53 -1.58 11.75 -3.44
N LEU A 54 -2.22 12.80 -3.94
CA LEU A 54 -1.55 14.05 -4.28
C LEU A 54 -0.95 14.73 -3.04
N VAL A 55 -1.68 14.75 -1.92
CA VAL A 55 -1.18 15.26 -0.64
C VAL A 55 0.04 14.45 -0.20
N PHE A 56 -0.04 13.12 -0.25
CA PHE A 56 1.06 12.23 0.09
C PHE A 56 2.30 12.45 -0.79
N ILE A 57 2.14 12.57 -2.12
CA ILE A 57 3.25 12.83 -3.04
C ILE A 57 3.89 14.19 -2.72
N SER A 58 3.08 15.23 -2.49
CA SER A 58 3.56 16.57 -2.14
C SER A 58 4.39 16.57 -0.85
N GLU A 59 3.93 15.88 0.19
CA GLU A 59 4.62 15.77 1.46
C GLU A 59 5.86 14.88 1.38
N THR A 60 5.77 13.74 0.70
CA THR A 60 6.89 12.82 0.48
C THR A 60 8.05 13.48 -0.27
N LEU A 61 7.76 14.39 -1.20
CA LEU A 61 8.80 15.14 -1.91
C LEU A 61 9.62 16.05 -0.97
N LYS A 62 9.03 16.52 0.14
CA LYS A 62 9.69 17.37 1.13
C LYS A 62 10.40 16.54 2.21
N THR A 63 9.71 15.50 2.69
CA THR A 63 10.04 14.79 3.93
C THR A 63 10.63 13.39 3.69
N LYS A 64 10.57 12.88 2.46
CA LYS A 64 10.97 11.52 2.07
C LYS A 64 10.23 10.42 2.85
N ILE A 65 8.98 10.67 3.23
CA ILE A 65 8.12 9.67 3.86
C ILE A 65 7.93 8.47 2.91
N PRO A 66 8.07 7.24 3.39
CA PRO A 66 7.81 6.07 2.56
C PRO A 66 6.32 5.79 2.40
N LEU A 67 5.95 5.17 1.27
CA LEU A 67 4.64 4.55 1.08
C LEU A 67 4.67 3.15 1.70
N CYS A 68 3.78 2.86 2.64
CA CYS A 68 3.54 1.52 3.14
C CYS A 68 2.44 0.88 2.30
N VAL A 69 2.62 -0.39 1.97
CA VAL A 69 1.66 -1.16 1.19
C VAL A 69 1.35 -2.43 1.96
N THR A 70 0.07 -2.62 2.29
CA THR A 70 -0.42 -3.79 2.99
C THR A 70 -1.32 -4.60 2.05
N ARG A 71 -1.03 -5.89 1.90
CA ARG A 71 -1.90 -6.81 1.15
C ARG A 71 -3.07 -7.23 2.03
N VAL A 72 -4.30 -7.09 1.53
CA VAL A 72 -5.53 -7.50 2.26
C VAL A 72 -6.40 -8.38 1.37
N LEU A 73 -7.11 -9.34 1.98
CA LEU A 73 -8.05 -10.21 1.27
C LEU A 73 -9.23 -9.39 0.72
N LYS A 74 -9.73 -9.74 -0.47
CA LYS A 74 -10.98 -9.16 -0.99
C LYS A 74 -12.16 -9.81 -0.28
N ASP A 75 -13.12 -8.99 0.14
CA ASP A 75 -14.37 -9.46 0.75
C ASP A 75 -15.10 -10.42 -0.20
N GLY A 76 -15.51 -11.58 0.31
CA GLY A 76 -16.16 -12.64 -0.47
C GLY A 76 -15.21 -13.72 -1.03
N VAL A 77 -13.89 -13.58 -0.87
CA VAL A 77 -12.94 -14.67 -1.17
C VAL A 77 -12.86 -15.60 0.04
N MET A 78 -13.75 -16.59 0.13
CA MET A 78 -13.57 -17.70 1.08
C MET A 78 -12.31 -18.47 0.69
N THR A 79 -11.25 -18.36 1.49
CA THR A 79 -10.19 -19.35 1.48
C THR A 79 -10.73 -20.62 2.12
N ILE A 80 -11.35 -21.49 1.33
CA ILE A 80 -11.53 -22.88 1.74
C ILE A 80 -10.12 -23.48 1.79
N ARG A 81 -9.55 -23.56 2.99
CA ARG A 81 -8.38 -24.40 3.27
C ARG A 81 -8.92 -25.62 3.99
N GLU A 82 -8.99 -26.74 3.28
CA GLU A 82 -8.92 -28.04 3.94
C GLU A 82 -7.56 -28.11 4.65
N ASP A 83 -7.62 -28.34 5.95
CA ASP A 83 -6.50 -28.77 6.80
C ASP A 83 -5.30 -27.83 6.96
N THR A 84 -5.49 -26.62 7.49
CA THR A 84 -4.56 -26.09 8.51
C THR A 84 -5.23 -25.00 9.34
N VAL A 85 -5.36 -25.26 10.65
CA VAL A 85 -5.65 -24.24 11.67
C VAL A 85 -4.43 -23.33 11.76
N GLU A 86 -4.40 -22.26 10.98
CA GLU A 86 -3.57 -21.10 11.24
C GLU A 86 -4.11 -19.93 10.41
N GLY A 87 -4.94 -19.12 11.07
CA GLY A 87 -5.35 -17.80 10.61
C GLY A 87 -4.17 -16.83 10.66
N GLU A 88 -3.08 -17.17 9.98
CA GLU A 88 -2.00 -16.23 9.73
C GLU A 88 -2.48 -15.24 8.67
N TYR A 89 -3.08 -14.16 9.15
CA TYR A 89 -3.15 -12.93 8.39
C TYR A 89 -1.71 -12.49 8.11
N GLN A 90 -1.12 -12.98 7.03
CA GLN A 90 0.16 -12.49 6.53
C GLN A 90 -0.05 -11.05 6.05
N HIS A 91 -0.03 -10.12 7.00
CA HIS A 91 0.11 -8.69 6.77
C HIS A 91 1.53 -8.45 6.28
N GLU A 92 1.79 -8.84 5.02
CA GLU A 92 3.05 -8.52 4.38
C GLU A 92 3.05 -7.02 4.07
N ARG A 93 3.63 -6.24 5.00
CA ARG A 93 3.85 -4.81 4.83
C ARG A 93 5.12 -4.59 4.02
N LYS A 94 4.99 -3.92 2.89
CA LYS A 94 6.13 -3.49 2.08
C LYS A 94 6.27 -1.98 2.09
N VAL A 95 7.52 -1.53 2.25
CA VAL A 95 7.87 -0.11 2.27
C VAL A 95 8.43 0.25 0.90
N VAL A 96 7.78 1.20 0.23
CA VAL A 96 8.12 1.65 -1.11
C VAL A 96 8.55 3.12 -1.06
N PHE A 97 9.73 3.40 -1.61
CA PHE A 97 10.20 4.77 -1.79
C PHE A 97 9.82 5.25 -3.19
N LEU A 98 9.00 6.31 -3.24
CA LEU A 98 8.67 7.00 -4.48
C LEU A 98 9.83 7.95 -4.82
N LYS A 99 10.33 7.84 -6.05
CA LYS A 99 11.29 8.79 -6.61
C LYS A 99 10.59 9.57 -7.72
N LYS A 100 10.80 10.88 -7.74
CA LYS A 100 10.30 11.74 -8.82
C LYS A 100 11.04 11.42 -10.12
N LYS A 101 10.28 11.34 -11.23
CA LYS A 101 10.85 11.36 -12.58
C LYS A 101 11.30 12.78 -12.98
#